data_AF-A0A179EXC0-F1
#
_entry.id   AF-A0A179EXC0-F1
#
_cell.length_a   1.000
_cell.length_b   1.000
_cell.length_c   1.000
_cell.angle_alpha   90.00
_cell.angle_beta   90.00
_cell.angle_gamma   90.00
#
_symmetry.space_group_name_H-M   'P 1'
#
loop_
_entity.id
_entity.type
_entity.pdbx_description
1 polymer ?
#
loop_
_entity_poly.entity_id
_entity_poly.type
_entity_poly.pdbx_seq_one_letter_code
_entity_poly.pdbx_strand_id
1 'polypeptide(L)'
;MAVDLNRIQPQFIPRGMAILQFDIEDPSWGDIISSPYDLVHIRTLLGSIHNECWPTIYRNIFQRLAPGTGCLEQVEIDWNPQWEEHGEVPPNSALREWANRLLEALDSCKRSARILPQRSRRMIEEAGFVDFEEQTIKCYVNPWSPNQNEREAAKWFNLGLGQGLEAMGVLPMVEHLGMTAEQVRSLCERVIEENSKLRYRGYCTIEEAWQQDLEHRLTASTFAAACPTPPYQPGNAKAY
;
A
#
# COMPACT_ATOMS: atom_id res chain seq x y z
N MET A 1 -1.16 -13.78 14.41
CA MET A 1 -0.70 -14.83 13.48
C MET A 1 -0.24 -14.16 12.21
N ALA A 2 0.69 -14.75 11.45
CA ALA A 2 1.01 -14.32 10.10
C ALA A 2 0.86 -15.48 9.12
N VAL A 3 0.45 -15.16 7.90
CA VAL A 3 0.22 -16.11 6.82
C VAL A 3 1.01 -15.67 5.60
N ASP A 4 1.66 -16.61 4.92
CA ASP A 4 2.36 -16.37 3.65
C ASP A 4 2.37 -17.67 2.82
N LEU A 5 2.34 -17.56 1.50
CA LEU A 5 2.52 -18.70 0.60
C LEU A 5 3.93 -19.31 0.75
N ASN A 6 4.91 -18.46 1.03
CA ASN A 6 6.32 -18.79 1.17
C ASN A 6 6.78 -18.77 2.62
N ARG A 7 7.74 -19.63 2.96
CA ARG A 7 8.39 -19.63 4.28
C ARG A 7 9.64 -18.73 4.28
N ILE A 8 9.43 -17.42 4.14
CA ILE A 8 10.50 -16.41 4.02
C ILE A 8 10.64 -15.53 5.27
N GLN A 9 10.08 -15.97 6.40
CA GLN A 9 10.05 -15.17 7.64
C GLN A 9 11.46 -15.00 8.23
N PRO A 10 11.73 -13.88 8.93
CA PRO A 10 13.05 -13.61 9.51
C PRO A 10 13.41 -14.68 10.56
N GLN A 11 14.72 -14.87 10.80
CA GLN A 11 15.22 -15.84 11.78
C GLN A 11 14.70 -15.58 13.21
N PHE A 12 14.42 -14.32 13.54
CA PHE A 12 13.89 -13.93 14.83
C PHE A 12 12.38 -13.67 14.72
N ILE A 13 11.59 -14.64 15.18
CA ILE A 13 10.14 -14.55 15.26
C ILE A 13 9.78 -14.24 16.72
N PRO A 14 9.07 -13.13 17.01
CA PRO A 14 8.65 -12.80 18.37
C PRO A 14 7.87 -13.93 19.03
N ARG A 15 8.03 -14.08 20.36
CA ARG A 15 7.25 -15.06 21.13
C ARG A 15 5.77 -14.74 21.04
N GLY A 16 4.94 -15.77 20.82
CA GLY A 16 3.50 -15.62 20.64
C GLY A 16 3.05 -15.40 19.18
N MET A 17 3.98 -15.26 18.24
CA MET A 17 3.66 -15.18 16.82
C MET A 17 3.63 -16.57 16.18
N ALA A 18 2.44 -17.03 15.80
CA ALA A 18 2.27 -18.20 14.95
C ALA A 18 2.45 -17.79 13.47
N ILE A 19 3.22 -18.58 12.73
CA ILE A 19 3.41 -18.44 11.28
C ILE A 19 2.81 -19.68 10.61
N LEU A 20 1.94 -19.43 9.65
CA LEU A 20 1.30 -20.46 8.85
C LEU A 20 1.68 -20.26 7.39
N GLN A 21 2.14 -21.33 6.76
CA GLN A 21 2.28 -21.34 5.30
C GLN A 21 0.92 -21.65 4.69
N PHE A 22 0.31 -20.69 4.00
CA PHE A 22 -1.02 -20.83 3.43
C PHE A 22 -1.22 -19.86 2.26
N ASP A 23 -1.92 -20.33 1.23
CA ASP A 23 -2.30 -19.52 0.09
C ASP A 23 -3.62 -18.81 0.39
N ILE A 24 -3.59 -17.49 0.53
CA ILE A 24 -4.80 -16.72 0.83
C ILE A 24 -5.79 -16.69 -0.33
N GLU A 25 -5.37 -17.07 -1.55
CA GLU A 25 -6.27 -17.24 -2.70
C GLU A 25 -7.12 -18.50 -2.62
N ASP A 26 -6.78 -19.45 -1.73
CA ASP A 26 -7.63 -20.61 -1.50
C ASP A 26 -9.02 -20.13 -1.04
N PRO A 27 -10.11 -20.51 -1.74
CA PRO A 27 -11.44 -20.03 -1.39
C PRO A 27 -11.90 -20.54 -0.01
N SER A 28 -11.34 -21.66 0.46
CA SER A 28 -11.67 -22.29 1.73
C SER A 28 -10.54 -22.14 2.72
N TRP A 29 -10.55 -21.03 3.45
CA TRP A 29 -9.65 -20.81 4.59
C TRP A 29 -9.88 -21.81 5.75
N GLY A 30 -10.99 -22.57 5.72
CA GLY A 30 -11.30 -23.69 6.60
C GLY A 30 -11.12 -23.40 8.09
N ASP A 31 -10.89 -24.47 8.86
CA ASP A 31 -10.48 -24.40 10.28
C ASP A 31 -8.96 -24.16 10.45
N ILE A 32 -8.23 -24.06 9.33
CA ILE A 32 -6.77 -23.88 9.32
C ILE A 32 -6.41 -22.47 9.84
N ILE A 33 -7.20 -21.47 9.43
CA ILE A 33 -7.08 -20.09 9.92
C ILE A 33 -8.04 -19.94 11.10
N SER A 34 -7.48 -19.80 12.31
CA SER A 34 -8.24 -19.61 13.55
C SER A 34 -9.12 -18.35 13.51
N SER A 35 -10.15 -18.28 14.36
CA SER A 35 -11.01 -17.10 14.51
C SER A 35 -11.66 -17.12 15.89
N PRO A 36 -12.14 -15.97 16.42
CA PRO A 36 -12.12 -14.62 15.81
C PRO A 36 -10.78 -13.88 15.95
N TYR A 37 -10.56 -12.87 15.09
CA TYR A 37 -9.45 -11.91 15.16
C TYR A 37 -9.94 -10.50 15.47
N ASP A 38 -9.22 -9.78 16.33
CA ASP A 38 -9.47 -8.36 16.58
C ASP A 38 -8.98 -7.47 15.44
N LEU A 39 -7.94 -7.90 14.72
CA LEU A 39 -7.37 -7.18 13.58
C LEU A 39 -6.88 -8.16 12.52
N VAL A 40 -7.21 -7.87 11.26
CA VAL A 40 -6.53 -8.43 10.09
C VAL A 40 -5.83 -7.30 9.36
N HIS A 41 -4.50 -7.42 9.22
CA HIS A 41 -3.64 -6.46 8.55
C HIS A 41 -3.15 -7.03 7.22
N ILE A 42 -3.44 -6.33 6.11
CA ILE A 42 -2.91 -6.58 4.78
C ILE A 42 -1.90 -5.49 4.46
N ARG A 43 -0.73 -5.88 3.93
CA ARG A 43 0.25 -4.92 3.45
C ARG A 43 0.90 -5.39 2.17
N THR A 44 0.91 -4.51 1.17
CA THR A 44 1.62 -4.70 -0.10
C THR A 44 1.29 -6.02 -0.79
N LEU A 45 -0.01 -6.38 -0.86
CA LEU A 45 -0.46 -7.62 -1.54
C LEU A 45 -0.99 -7.36 -2.96
N LEU A 46 -1.28 -6.11 -3.32
CA LEU A 46 -1.58 -5.77 -4.71
C LEU A 46 -0.40 -6.17 -5.62
N GLY A 47 -0.72 -6.68 -6.81
CA GLY A 47 0.26 -7.30 -7.72
C GLY A 47 0.57 -8.76 -7.43
N SER A 48 0.35 -9.22 -6.19
CA SER A 48 0.61 -10.60 -5.79
C SER A 48 -0.64 -11.47 -5.81
N ILE A 49 -1.84 -10.88 -5.85
CA ILE A 49 -3.12 -11.59 -5.80
C ILE A 49 -3.89 -11.50 -7.13
N HIS A 50 -4.46 -12.61 -7.58
CA HIS A 50 -5.31 -12.63 -8.77
C HIS A 50 -6.57 -11.78 -8.56
N ASN A 51 -6.90 -10.95 -9.54
CA ASN A 51 -7.94 -9.92 -9.44
C ASN A 51 -9.32 -10.48 -9.02
N GLU A 52 -9.62 -11.72 -9.40
CA GLU A 52 -10.89 -12.41 -9.11
C GLU A 52 -10.95 -12.97 -7.68
N CYS A 53 -9.82 -13.10 -6.98
CA CYS A 53 -9.76 -13.66 -5.63
C CYS A 53 -10.08 -12.62 -4.55
N TRP A 54 -9.87 -11.32 -4.82
CA TRP A 54 -10.09 -10.24 -3.86
C TRP A 54 -11.48 -10.24 -3.20
N PRO A 55 -12.61 -10.38 -3.92
CA PRO A 55 -13.94 -10.45 -3.27
C PRO A 55 -14.08 -11.61 -2.28
N THR A 56 -13.48 -12.77 -2.57
CA THR A 56 -13.50 -13.94 -1.69
C THR A 56 -12.59 -13.71 -0.48
N ILE A 57 -11.41 -13.12 -0.69
CA ILE A 57 -10.47 -12.76 0.39
C ILE A 57 -11.14 -11.82 1.39
N TYR A 58 -11.74 -10.71 0.94
CA TYR A 58 -12.42 -9.77 1.85
C TYR A 58 -13.56 -10.45 2.63
N ARG A 59 -14.34 -11.32 1.98
CA ARG A 59 -15.40 -12.09 2.65
C ARG A 59 -14.84 -13.04 3.70
N ASN A 60 -13.75 -13.74 3.40
CA ASN A 60 -13.10 -14.67 4.31
C ASN A 60 -12.48 -13.94 5.52
N ILE A 61 -11.97 -12.73 5.33
CA ILE A 61 -11.51 -11.85 6.40
C ILE A 61 -12.69 -11.44 7.27
N PHE A 62 -13.75 -10.89 6.67
CA PHE A 62 -14.93 -10.41 7.40
C PHE A 62 -15.51 -11.50 8.31
N GLN A 63 -15.63 -12.73 7.82
CA GLN A 63 -16.14 -13.88 8.58
C GLN A 63 -15.26 -14.30 9.77
N ARG A 64 -13.98 -13.91 9.77
CA ARG A 64 -13.01 -14.29 10.81
C ARG A 64 -12.71 -13.18 11.79
N LEU A 65 -13.21 -11.97 11.54
CA LEU A 65 -13.10 -10.87 12.48
C LEU A 65 -14.05 -11.06 13.67
N ALA A 66 -13.64 -10.56 14.83
CA ALA A 66 -14.49 -10.48 16.01
C ALA A 66 -15.75 -9.67 15.67
N PRO A 67 -16.97 -10.24 15.83
CA PRO A 67 -18.18 -9.52 15.48
C PRO A 67 -18.32 -8.21 16.26
N GLY A 68 -18.45 -7.09 15.54
CA GLY A 68 -18.70 -5.76 16.11
C GLY A 68 -17.46 -4.95 16.51
N THR A 69 -16.31 -5.60 16.77
CA THR A 69 -15.06 -4.90 17.18
C THR A 69 -13.87 -5.20 16.28
N GLY A 70 -13.92 -6.27 15.49
CA GLY A 70 -12.82 -6.66 14.63
C GLY A 70 -12.64 -5.71 13.45
N CYS A 71 -11.39 -5.37 13.13
CA CYS A 71 -11.05 -4.39 12.10
C CYS A 71 -10.23 -5.02 10.97
N LEU A 72 -10.43 -4.51 9.74
CA LEU A 72 -9.50 -4.69 8.62
C LEU A 72 -8.66 -3.43 8.50
N GLU A 73 -7.35 -3.62 8.34
CA GLU A 73 -6.41 -2.59 7.92
C GLU A 73 -5.71 -3.08 6.64
N GLN A 74 -5.71 -2.26 5.59
CA GLN A 74 -5.02 -2.55 4.34
C GLN A 74 -4.12 -1.38 3.95
N VAL A 75 -2.85 -1.67 3.70
CA VAL A 75 -1.82 -0.69 3.36
C VAL A 75 -1.16 -1.07 2.03
N GLU A 76 -1.30 -0.21 1.03
CA GLU A 76 -0.79 -0.47 -0.33
C GLU A 76 0.04 0.71 -0.83
N ILE A 77 0.98 0.45 -1.75
CA ILE A 77 1.78 1.49 -2.41
C ILE A 77 1.18 1.75 -3.79
N ASP A 78 0.85 2.99 -4.11
CA ASP A 78 0.62 3.39 -5.49
C ASP A 78 1.97 3.54 -6.19
N TRP A 79 2.26 2.60 -7.09
CA TRP A 79 3.47 2.60 -7.90
C TRP A 79 3.46 3.65 -9.00
N ASN A 80 2.44 4.49 -9.14
CA ASN A 80 2.40 5.61 -10.07
C ASN A 80 3.11 6.85 -9.49
N PRO A 81 4.42 7.06 -9.74
CA PRO A 81 5.17 8.13 -9.09
C PRO A 81 4.63 9.51 -9.47
N GLN A 82 4.65 10.41 -8.50
CA GLN A 82 4.38 11.83 -8.65
C GLN A 82 5.60 12.65 -8.23
N TRP A 83 5.57 13.95 -8.51
CA TRP A 83 6.62 14.90 -8.15
C TRP A 83 6.00 16.09 -7.45
N GLU A 84 6.72 16.68 -6.51
CA GLU A 84 6.28 17.94 -5.89
C GLU A 84 6.12 19.05 -6.92
N GLU A 85 5.15 19.94 -6.71
CA GLU A 85 4.81 21.03 -7.64
C GLU A 85 5.99 21.94 -7.97
N HIS A 86 6.90 22.13 -7.01
CA HIS A 86 8.13 22.93 -7.16
C HIS A 86 9.39 22.08 -7.32
N GLY A 87 9.25 20.77 -7.55
CA GLY A 87 10.35 19.86 -7.86
C GLY A 87 10.63 19.81 -9.36
N GLU A 88 11.89 19.54 -9.73
CA GLU A 88 12.19 19.21 -11.12
C GLU A 88 11.64 17.82 -11.44
N VAL A 89 10.92 17.71 -12.57
CA VAL A 89 10.51 16.43 -13.14
C VAL A 89 11.57 16.00 -14.17
N PRO A 90 12.13 14.79 -14.07
CA PRO A 90 13.02 14.27 -15.10
C PRO A 90 12.29 14.22 -16.44
N PRO A 91 12.86 14.78 -17.54
CA PRO A 91 12.21 14.81 -18.84
C PRO A 91 11.92 13.40 -19.39
N ASN A 92 12.75 12.42 -19.04
CA ASN A 92 12.58 11.01 -19.34
C ASN A 92 12.75 10.18 -18.05
N SER A 93 11.76 10.25 -17.15
CA SER A 93 11.84 9.57 -15.86
C SER A 93 11.93 8.05 -16.03
N ALA A 94 13.07 7.47 -15.63
CA ALA A 94 13.26 6.03 -15.56
C ALA A 94 12.34 5.41 -14.50
N LEU A 95 12.08 6.12 -13.39
CA LEU A 95 11.14 5.65 -12.35
C LEU A 95 9.73 5.48 -12.92
N ARG A 96 9.25 6.48 -13.67
CA ARG A 96 7.94 6.40 -14.34
C ARG A 96 7.91 5.31 -15.40
N GLU A 97 8.98 5.17 -16.18
CA GLU A 97 9.09 4.12 -17.19
C GLU A 97 9.02 2.72 -16.56
N TRP A 98 9.79 2.48 -15.48
CA TRP A 98 9.77 1.23 -14.74
C TRP A 98 8.39 0.94 -14.14
N ALA A 99 7.76 1.94 -13.50
CA ALA A 99 6.43 1.82 -12.94
C ALA A 99 5.38 1.43 -13.99
N ASN A 100 5.38 2.12 -15.13
CA ASN A 100 4.44 1.84 -16.21
C ASN A 100 4.58 0.42 -16.74
N ARG A 101 5.83 -0.03 -16.99
CA ARG A 101 6.11 -1.39 -17.44
C ARG A 101 5.70 -2.44 -16.41
N LEU A 102 5.97 -2.19 -15.13
CA LEU A 102 5.58 -3.11 -14.06
C LEU A 102 4.05 -3.26 -14.02
N LEU A 103 3.33 -2.14 -13.98
CA LEU A 103 1.87 -2.13 -13.90
C LEU A 103 1.23 -2.75 -15.14
N GLU A 104 1.75 -2.47 -16.35
CA GLU A 104 1.28 -3.09 -17.60
C GLU A 104 1.48 -4.61 -17.59
N ALA A 105 2.66 -5.07 -17.19
CA ALA A 105 2.95 -6.49 -17.11
C ALA A 105 2.04 -7.20 -16.10
N LEU A 106 1.89 -6.64 -14.89
CA LEU A 106 1.03 -7.18 -13.83
C LEU A 106 -0.47 -7.19 -14.18
N ASP A 107 -0.96 -6.16 -14.89
CA ASP A 107 -2.32 -6.15 -15.41
C ASP A 107 -2.56 -7.30 -16.40
N SER A 108 -1.58 -7.59 -17.26
CA SER A 108 -1.66 -8.69 -18.22
C SER A 108 -1.65 -10.08 -17.54
N CYS A 109 -1.04 -10.17 -16.35
CA CYS A 109 -1.08 -11.36 -15.48
C CYS A 109 -2.42 -11.50 -14.72
N LYS A 110 -3.36 -10.57 -14.88
CA LYS A 110 -4.58 -10.45 -14.07
C LYS A 110 -4.30 -10.33 -12.57
N ARG A 111 -3.15 -9.77 -12.20
CA ARG A 111 -2.72 -9.50 -10.82
C ARG A 111 -2.35 -8.03 -10.74
N SER A 112 -3.34 -7.14 -10.75
CA SER A 112 -3.08 -5.70 -10.84
C SER A 112 -2.43 -5.18 -9.56
N ALA A 113 -1.40 -4.34 -9.70
CA ALA A 113 -0.82 -3.56 -8.60
C ALA A 113 -1.32 -2.11 -8.56
N ARG A 114 -2.37 -1.79 -9.32
CA ARG A 114 -2.94 -0.43 -9.36
C ARG A 114 -3.87 -0.20 -8.17
N ILE A 115 -3.78 0.99 -7.59
CA ILE A 115 -4.79 1.47 -6.66
C ILE A 115 -6.04 1.89 -7.46
N LEU A 116 -7.17 1.25 -7.17
CA LEU A 116 -8.47 1.55 -7.76
C LEU A 116 -9.49 1.82 -6.63
N PRO A 117 -9.49 3.03 -6.02
CA PRO A 117 -10.17 3.27 -4.75
C PRO A 117 -11.65 2.90 -4.78
N GLN A 118 -12.38 3.29 -5.83
CA GLN A 118 -13.81 3.00 -5.95
C GLN A 118 -14.09 1.49 -6.09
N ARG A 119 -13.19 0.75 -6.74
CA ARG A 119 -13.33 -0.70 -6.90
C ARG A 119 -13.02 -1.42 -5.58
N SER A 120 -11.93 -1.04 -4.91
CA SER A 120 -11.56 -1.62 -3.62
C SER A 120 -12.64 -1.36 -2.57
N ARG A 121 -13.10 -0.11 -2.45
CA ARG A 121 -14.25 0.30 -1.63
C ARG A 121 -15.44 -0.61 -1.83
N ARG A 122 -15.87 -0.77 -3.07
CA ARG A 122 -17.03 -1.59 -3.41
C ARG A 122 -16.86 -3.05 -2.98
N MET A 123 -15.68 -3.65 -3.23
CA MET A 123 -15.44 -5.06 -2.85
C MET A 123 -15.42 -5.24 -1.32
N ILE A 124 -14.88 -4.26 -0.59
CA ILE A 124 -14.84 -4.25 0.87
C ILE A 124 -16.26 -4.10 1.43
N GLU A 125 -17.05 -3.16 0.91
CA GLU A 125 -18.47 -2.97 1.29
C GLU A 125 -19.32 -4.23 0.98
N GLU A 126 -19.16 -4.83 -0.20
CA GLU A 126 -19.86 -6.06 -0.59
C GLU A 126 -19.52 -7.26 0.32
N ALA A 127 -18.37 -7.26 0.99
CA ALA A 127 -18.00 -8.28 1.97
C ALA A 127 -18.68 -8.10 3.33
N GLY A 128 -19.24 -6.92 3.61
CA GLY A 128 -19.95 -6.60 4.85
C GLY A 128 -19.28 -5.53 5.73
N PHE A 129 -18.11 -5.04 5.33
CA PHE A 129 -17.46 -3.92 6.00
C PHE A 129 -18.26 -2.63 5.78
N VAL A 130 -18.31 -1.79 6.82
CA VAL A 130 -19.03 -0.50 6.80
C VAL A 130 -18.16 0.57 7.44
N ASP A 131 -18.34 1.84 7.04
CA ASP A 131 -17.70 3.00 7.68
C ASP A 131 -16.16 2.87 7.80
N PHE A 132 -15.46 2.74 6.66
CA PHE A 132 -14.00 2.71 6.63
C PHE A 132 -13.43 4.07 6.20
N GLU A 133 -12.28 4.40 6.76
CA GLU A 133 -11.52 5.60 6.46
C GLU A 133 -10.41 5.27 5.48
N GLU A 134 -10.09 6.22 4.61
CA GLU A 134 -8.97 6.13 3.67
C GLU A 134 -8.03 7.30 3.93
N GLN A 135 -6.72 7.02 3.97
CA GLN A 135 -5.68 8.03 4.08
C GLN A 135 -4.61 7.80 3.03
N THR A 136 -4.18 8.89 2.41
CA THR A 136 -3.07 8.91 1.46
C THR A 136 -1.85 9.59 2.09
N ILE A 137 -0.73 8.89 2.12
CA ILE A 137 0.55 9.39 2.66
C ILE A 137 1.57 9.48 1.53
N LYS A 138 2.28 10.61 1.42
CA LYS A 138 3.40 10.74 0.50
C LYS A 138 4.61 9.96 1.01
N CYS A 139 5.16 9.11 0.15
CA CYS A 139 6.39 8.37 0.41
C CYS A 139 7.48 8.80 -0.58
N TYR A 140 8.37 9.68 -0.15
CA TYR A 140 9.40 10.22 -1.02
C TYR A 140 10.41 9.16 -1.45
N VAL A 141 10.77 9.17 -2.73
CA VAL A 141 11.74 8.22 -3.30
C VAL A 141 13.18 8.60 -2.97
N ASN A 142 13.41 9.79 -2.40
CA ASN A 142 14.72 10.24 -1.94
C ASN A 142 14.63 11.24 -0.76
N PRO A 143 15.71 11.39 0.03
CA PRO A 143 15.69 12.13 1.29
C PRO A 143 15.83 13.65 1.12
N TRP A 144 15.07 14.26 0.20
CA TRP A 144 15.15 15.71 -0.08
C TRP A 144 14.49 16.59 0.99
N SER A 145 13.48 16.06 1.70
CA SER A 145 12.67 16.86 2.64
C SER A 145 13.49 17.41 3.82
N PRO A 146 13.25 18.66 4.25
CA PRO A 146 13.84 19.20 5.48
C PRO A 146 13.31 18.51 6.74
N ASN A 147 12.10 17.94 6.70
CA ASN A 147 11.51 17.22 7.82
C ASN A 147 12.33 15.95 8.12
N GLN A 148 12.72 15.76 9.38
CA GLN A 148 13.58 14.65 9.79
C GLN A 148 12.91 13.28 9.61
N ASN A 149 11.61 13.17 9.90
CA ASN A 149 10.87 11.91 9.80
C ASN A 149 10.65 11.53 8.34
N GLU A 150 10.23 12.48 7.51
CA GLU A 150 10.07 12.26 6.06
C GLU A 150 11.39 11.88 5.40
N ARG A 151 12.48 12.55 5.80
CA ARG A 151 13.82 12.24 5.30
C ARG A 151 14.27 10.83 5.68
N GLU A 152 13.99 10.40 6.90
CA GLU A 152 14.36 9.06 7.34
C GLU A 152 13.51 7.99 6.65
N ALA A 153 12.19 8.19 6.57
CA ALA A 153 11.29 7.31 5.82
C ALA A 153 11.72 7.17 4.35
N ALA A 154 12.09 8.29 3.71
CA ALA A 154 12.56 8.28 2.32
C ALA A 154 13.85 7.49 2.10
N LYS A 155 14.78 7.46 3.07
CA LYS A 155 15.99 6.61 2.95
C LYS A 155 15.62 5.13 2.96
N TRP A 156 14.75 4.73 3.89
CA TRP A 156 14.31 3.34 3.99
C TRP A 156 13.50 2.92 2.77
N PHE A 157 12.62 3.79 2.30
CA PHE A 157 11.86 3.54 1.08
C PHE A 157 12.76 3.47 -0.15
N ASN A 158 13.73 4.38 -0.31
CA ASN A 158 14.69 4.34 -1.41
C ASN A 158 15.51 3.04 -1.42
N LEU A 159 15.99 2.60 -0.26
CA LEU A 159 16.71 1.34 -0.12
C LEU A 159 15.84 0.14 -0.49
N GLY A 160 14.63 0.08 0.05
CA GLY A 160 13.67 -1.00 -0.22
C GLY A 160 13.25 -1.03 -1.69
N LEU A 161 12.94 0.12 -2.28
CA LEU A 161 12.66 0.26 -3.71
C LEU A 161 13.84 -0.24 -4.53
N GLY A 162 15.06 0.23 -4.26
CA GLY A 162 16.27 -0.18 -4.99
C GLY A 162 16.47 -1.70 -5.01
N GLN A 163 16.20 -2.39 -3.89
CA GLN A 163 16.24 -3.86 -3.81
C GLN A 163 15.05 -4.53 -4.50
N GLY A 164 13.88 -3.89 -4.47
CA GLY A 164 12.63 -4.42 -5.03
C GLY A 164 12.48 -4.25 -6.54
N LEU A 165 13.20 -3.31 -7.18
CA LEU A 165 13.04 -3.00 -8.62
C LEU A 165 13.19 -4.24 -9.51
N GLU A 166 14.26 -4.99 -9.34
CA GLU A 166 14.49 -6.24 -10.09
C GLU A 166 13.56 -7.36 -9.63
N ALA A 167 13.40 -7.52 -8.31
CA ALA A 167 12.60 -8.59 -7.74
C ALA A 167 11.14 -8.55 -8.22
N MET A 168 10.57 -7.34 -8.36
CA MET A 168 9.23 -7.13 -8.90
C MET A 168 9.22 -7.13 -10.43
N GLY A 169 10.25 -6.58 -11.08
CA GLY A 169 10.21 -6.29 -12.51
C GLY A 169 10.59 -7.44 -13.44
N VAL A 170 11.58 -8.28 -13.07
CA VAL A 170 12.22 -9.19 -14.03
C VAL A 170 11.25 -10.20 -14.61
N LEU A 171 10.60 -11.02 -13.78
CA LEU A 171 9.71 -12.06 -14.25
C LEU A 171 8.52 -11.50 -15.07
N PRO A 172 7.70 -10.56 -14.55
CA PRO A 172 6.52 -10.11 -15.29
C PRO A 172 6.88 -9.36 -16.57
N MET A 173 7.91 -8.48 -16.57
CA MET A 173 8.26 -7.72 -17.78
C MET A 173 8.87 -8.61 -18.88
N VAL A 174 9.63 -9.65 -18.51
CA VAL A 174 10.18 -10.60 -19.49
C VAL A 174 9.07 -11.43 -20.11
N GLU A 175 8.22 -12.06 -19.29
CA GLU A 175 7.19 -12.98 -19.77
C GLU A 175 6.07 -12.26 -20.53
N HIS A 176 5.72 -11.04 -20.13
CA HIS A 176 4.53 -10.36 -20.64
C HIS A 176 4.81 -9.16 -21.57
N LEU A 177 5.99 -8.55 -21.49
CA LEU A 177 6.37 -7.43 -22.37
C LEU A 177 7.49 -7.79 -23.35
N GLY A 178 8.01 -9.02 -23.31
CA GLY A 178 9.07 -9.49 -24.21
C GLY A 178 10.41 -8.79 -24.01
N MET A 179 10.62 -8.15 -22.85
CA MET A 179 11.91 -7.56 -22.50
C MET A 179 12.93 -8.66 -22.20
N THR A 180 14.21 -8.39 -22.41
CA THR A 180 15.26 -9.26 -21.86
C THR A 180 15.52 -8.92 -20.39
N ALA A 181 16.03 -9.88 -19.61
CA ALA A 181 16.41 -9.61 -18.23
C ALA A 181 17.39 -8.42 -18.15
N GLU A 182 18.38 -8.34 -19.04
CA GLU A 182 19.36 -7.25 -19.11
C GLU A 182 18.71 -5.88 -19.36
N GLN A 183 17.66 -5.80 -20.19
CA GLN A 183 16.92 -4.56 -20.40
C GLN A 183 16.21 -4.11 -19.11
N VAL A 184 15.64 -5.05 -18.34
CA VAL A 184 15.03 -4.76 -17.05
C VAL A 184 16.09 -4.29 -16.04
N ARG A 185 17.23 -4.98 -15.93
CA ARG A 185 18.33 -4.57 -15.02
C ARG A 185 18.84 -3.18 -15.35
N SER A 186 19.09 -2.91 -16.64
CA SER A 186 19.54 -1.59 -17.10
C SER A 186 18.52 -0.48 -16.79
N LEU A 187 17.22 -0.78 -16.90
CA LEU A 187 16.18 0.16 -16.46
C LEU A 187 16.25 0.38 -14.93
N CYS A 188 16.41 -0.68 -14.13
CA CYS A 188 16.53 -0.57 -12.67
C CYS A 188 17.74 0.30 -12.26
N GLU A 189 18.89 0.14 -12.92
CA GLU A 189 20.08 0.97 -12.69
C GLU A 189 19.80 2.46 -12.95
N ARG A 190 19.09 2.78 -14.04
CA ARG A 190 18.67 4.16 -14.32
C ARG A 190 17.72 4.72 -13.27
N VAL A 191 16.82 3.90 -12.71
CA VAL A 191 15.94 4.32 -11.61
C VAL A 191 16.76 4.66 -10.37
N ILE A 192 17.73 3.82 -10.00
CA ILE A 192 18.61 4.05 -8.86
C ILE A 192 19.41 5.35 -9.06
N GLU A 193 19.96 5.56 -10.25
CA GLU A 193 20.69 6.79 -10.58
C GLU A 193 19.79 8.03 -10.52
N GLU A 194 18.57 7.94 -11.07
CA GLU A 194 17.58 9.01 -11.01
C GLU A 194 17.20 9.36 -9.56
N ASN A 195 16.88 8.37 -8.74
CA ASN A 195 16.45 8.57 -7.37
C ASN A 195 17.57 9.10 -6.46
N SER A 196 18.84 8.95 -6.84
CA SER A 196 19.96 9.57 -6.12
C SER A 196 20.01 11.10 -6.23
N LYS A 197 19.28 11.69 -7.19
CA LYS A 197 19.30 13.13 -7.49
C LYS A 197 18.24 13.88 -6.69
N LEU A 198 18.63 14.49 -5.57
CA LEU A 198 17.74 15.22 -4.65
C LEU A 198 16.94 16.39 -5.26
N ARG A 199 17.31 16.86 -6.46
CA ARG A 199 16.53 17.86 -7.20
C ARG A 199 15.21 17.29 -7.73
N TYR A 200 15.17 15.98 -7.98
CA TYR A 200 13.97 15.27 -8.40
C TYR A 200 13.19 14.86 -7.16
N ARG A 201 12.18 15.65 -6.80
CA ARG A 201 11.40 15.47 -5.57
C ARG A 201 10.23 14.52 -5.80
N GLY A 202 10.56 13.31 -6.25
CA GLY A 202 9.60 12.25 -6.56
C GLY A 202 9.04 11.59 -5.30
N TYR A 203 7.82 11.09 -5.39
CA TYR A 203 7.19 10.27 -4.36
C TYR A 203 6.22 9.27 -4.97
N CYS A 204 6.06 8.13 -4.31
CA CYS A 204 4.86 7.30 -4.43
C CYS A 204 3.86 7.70 -3.35
N THR A 205 2.61 7.27 -3.46
CA THR A 205 1.67 7.36 -2.32
C THR A 205 1.51 6.01 -1.66
N ILE A 206 1.26 6.04 -0.35
CA ILE A 206 0.79 4.90 0.43
C ILE A 206 -0.68 5.15 0.70
N GLU A 207 -1.53 4.22 0.30
CA GLU A 207 -2.96 4.23 0.54
C GLU A 207 -3.25 3.29 1.69
N GLU A 208 -3.82 3.84 2.75
CA GLU A 208 -4.21 3.12 3.95
C GLU A 208 -5.73 3.14 4.05
N ALA A 209 -6.34 1.96 4.21
CA ALA A 209 -7.76 1.82 4.46
C ALA A 209 -7.96 1.05 5.77
N TRP A 210 -8.70 1.60 6.71
CA TRP A 210 -9.03 0.92 7.97
C TRP A 210 -10.48 1.13 8.37
N GLN A 211 -11.04 0.14 9.06
CA GLN A 211 -12.33 0.27 9.72
C GLN A 211 -12.15 0.77 11.16
N GLN A 212 -12.89 1.82 11.54
CA GLN A 212 -12.85 2.36 12.91
C GLN A 212 -13.82 1.60 13.83
N ASP A 213 -13.39 1.34 15.07
CA ASP A 213 -14.21 0.68 16.10
C ASP A 213 -15.52 1.45 16.38
N LEU A 214 -16.64 0.72 16.45
CA LEU A 214 -17.97 1.24 16.82
C LEU A 214 -17.97 1.87 18.24
N GLU A 215 -17.13 1.42 19.17
CA GLU A 215 -17.04 2.02 20.52
C GLU A 215 -16.46 3.45 20.50
N HIS A 216 -15.54 3.73 19.58
CA HIS A 216 -14.99 5.08 19.39
C HIS A 216 -16.04 6.06 18.84
N ARG A 217 -17.10 5.60 18.16
CA ARG A 217 -18.23 6.46 17.74
C ARG A 217 -19.07 6.95 18.91
N LEU A 218 -19.29 6.11 19.92
CA LEU A 218 -20.08 6.50 21.09
C LEU A 218 -19.33 7.53 21.95
N THR A 219 -18.03 7.38 22.10
CA THR A 219 -17.19 8.34 22.83
C THR A 219 -16.94 9.64 22.05
N ALA A 220 -16.70 9.56 20.73
CA ALA A 220 -16.50 10.74 19.89
C ALA A 220 -17.79 11.58 19.72
N SER A 221 -18.98 10.97 19.59
CA SER A 221 -20.23 11.75 19.53
C SER A 221 -20.56 12.43 20.86
N THR A 222 -20.17 11.81 21.99
CA THR A 222 -20.31 12.41 23.33
C THR A 222 -19.33 13.59 23.53
N PHE A 223 -18.12 13.51 22.96
CA PHE A 223 -17.14 14.60 22.99
C PHE A 223 -17.49 15.75 22.02
N ALA A 224 -17.99 15.43 20.82
CA ALA A 224 -18.41 16.44 19.83
C ALA A 224 -19.62 17.25 20.30
N ALA A 225 -20.52 16.66 21.11
CA ALA A 225 -21.61 17.38 21.76
C ALA A 225 -21.14 18.33 22.88
N ALA A 226 -19.93 18.12 23.42
CA ALA A 226 -19.38 18.92 24.53
C ALA A 226 -18.51 20.11 24.07
N CYS A 227 -18.03 20.12 22.83
CA CYS A 227 -17.19 21.20 22.29
C CYS A 227 -17.56 21.54 20.84
N PRO A 228 -18.51 22.47 20.59
CA PRO A 228 -18.73 22.99 19.26
C PRO A 228 -17.51 23.83 18.85
N THR A 229 -16.79 23.39 17.81
CA THR A 229 -15.77 24.22 17.16
C THR A 229 -16.44 25.42 16.49
N PRO A 230 -15.99 26.66 16.74
CA PRO A 230 -16.56 27.82 16.07
C PRO A 230 -16.17 27.82 14.58
N PRO A 231 -17.04 28.33 13.69
CA PRO A 231 -16.78 28.32 12.25
C PRO A 231 -15.56 29.19 11.89
N TYR A 232 -14.68 28.62 11.07
CA TYR A 232 -13.52 29.27 10.48
C TYR A 232 -13.95 30.48 9.62
N GLN A 233 -13.43 31.68 9.93
CA GLN A 233 -13.50 32.83 9.04
C GLN A 233 -12.15 33.05 8.35
N PRO A 234 -12.10 33.17 7.01
CA PRO A 234 -10.85 33.41 6.30
C PRO A 234 -10.39 34.86 6.52
N GLY A 235 -9.24 35.03 7.17
CA GLY A 235 -8.59 36.31 7.42
C GLY A 235 -7.88 36.86 6.18
N ASN A 236 -8.29 38.05 5.74
CA ASN A 236 -7.59 38.86 4.75
C ASN A 236 -6.21 39.28 5.27
N ALA A 237 -5.13 38.72 4.72
CA ALA A 237 -3.79 39.25 4.90
C ALA A 237 -3.47 40.22 3.74
N LYS A 238 -3.55 41.52 4.03
CA LYS A 238 -2.92 42.57 3.21
C LYS A 238 -1.40 42.54 3.44
N ALA A 239 -0.68 42.80 2.34
CA ALA A 239 0.75 43.02 2.25
C ALA A 239 1.30 43.96 3.34
N TYR A 240 2.48 43.62 3.87
CA TYR A 240 3.72 44.41 3.85
C TYR A 240 4.91 43.47 4.06
#